data_AF-A0A832WM97-F1
#
_entry.id   AF-A0A832WM97-F1
#
_cell.length_a   1.000
_cell.length_b   1.000
_cell.length_c   1.000
_cell.angle_alpha   90.00
_cell.angle_beta   90.00
_cell.angle_gamma   90.00
#
_symmetry.space_group_name_H-M   'P 1'
#
loop_
_entity.id
_entity.type
_entity.pdbx_description
1 polymer ?
#
loop_
_entity_poly.entity_id
_entity_poly.type
_entity_poly.pdbx_seq_one_letter_code
_entity_poly.pdbx_strand_id
1 'polypeptide(L)'
;MKVKVFDLNGQPVDEIELPRVFLTPFRPDLIRRAVIASWTHRIQPQGRDPMAGKRRVTENIGKGHGMARVERLKTPPRYAAFVPFARGGRRAHPPKVEKIIWEGINKKERRLAIMSAIAATANYDIVKSRGHIVDNVPQLPLIVVDDLQKVSKTRETREIFKKLGIWEDIERAKEKSGVRAGKGKMRGRRYKKAKGPLIVVGKNEGIVFGARNHPGVDVVVVDNLGVEHLAPGTHPGRLTVWTVSAIERLREIYG
;
A
#
# COMPACT_ATOMS: atom_id res chain seq x y z
N MET A 1 -3.62 -6.79 -28.97
CA MET A 1 -3.70 -5.31 -29.02
C MET A 1 -2.28 -4.78 -29.16
N LYS A 2 -1.99 -3.95 -30.17
CA LYS A 2 -0.66 -3.35 -30.37
C LYS A 2 -0.60 -1.99 -29.69
N VAL A 3 0.53 -1.67 -29.08
CA VAL A 3 0.77 -0.44 -28.33
C VAL A 3 2.17 0.07 -28.66
N LYS A 4 2.32 1.39 -28.78
CA LYS A 4 3.59 2.01 -29.19
C LYS A 4 4.63 1.94 -28.06
N VAL A 5 5.90 1.90 -28.41
CA VAL A 5 7.03 2.00 -27.49
C VAL A 5 7.63 3.38 -27.65
N PHE A 6 7.84 4.08 -26.54
CA PHE A 6 8.39 5.43 -26.53
C PHE A 6 9.88 5.44 -26.18
N ASP A 7 10.63 6.33 -26.82
CA ASP A 7 11.99 6.65 -26.42
C ASP A 7 12.03 7.54 -25.16
N LEU A 8 13.24 7.89 -24.72
CA LEU A 8 13.43 8.80 -23.59
C LEU A 8 13.03 10.26 -23.91
N ASN A 9 12.79 10.59 -25.18
CA ASN A 9 12.29 11.89 -25.62
C ASN A 9 10.77 11.96 -25.70
N GLY A 10 10.06 10.86 -25.47
CA GLY A 10 8.61 10.79 -25.61
C GLY A 10 8.12 10.68 -27.04
N GLN A 11 8.96 10.22 -27.97
CA GLN A 11 8.59 9.92 -29.35
C GLN A 11 8.38 8.41 -29.54
N PRO A 12 7.39 7.99 -30.35
CA PRO A 12 7.16 6.57 -30.64
C PRO A 12 8.26 6.02 -31.56
N VAL A 13 8.82 4.87 -31.23
CA VAL A 13 9.90 4.20 -31.98
C VAL A 13 9.47 2.86 -32.54
N ASP A 14 8.72 2.09 -31.77
CA ASP A 14 8.33 0.71 -32.12
C ASP A 14 6.89 0.42 -31.70
N GLU A 15 6.34 -0.73 -32.10
CA GLU A 15 5.03 -1.22 -31.67
C GLU A 15 5.11 -2.67 -31.16
N ILE A 16 4.66 -2.89 -29.93
CA ILE A 16 4.66 -4.20 -29.29
C ILE A 16 3.23 -4.69 -29.08
N GLU A 17 3.05 -6.01 -29.24
CA GLU A 17 1.79 -6.66 -28.88
C GLU A 17 1.68 -6.89 -27.35
N LEU A 18 0.60 -6.38 -26.76
CA LEU A 18 0.32 -6.57 -25.34
C LEU A 18 0.06 -8.06 -25.01
N PRO A 19 0.64 -8.58 -23.92
CA PRO A 19 0.35 -9.92 -23.43
C PRO A 19 -1.11 -10.10 -23.00
N ARG A 20 -1.60 -11.35 -23.01
CA ARG A 20 -2.98 -11.72 -22.64
C ARG A 20 -3.42 -11.23 -21.26
N VAL A 21 -2.48 -11.00 -20.34
CA VAL A 21 -2.75 -10.48 -18.99
C VAL A 21 -3.54 -9.17 -19.00
N PHE A 22 -3.32 -8.31 -20.00
CA PHE A 22 -4.02 -7.02 -20.11
C PHE A 22 -5.49 -7.15 -20.52
N LEU A 23 -5.91 -8.32 -21.01
CA LEU A 23 -7.29 -8.64 -21.39
C LEU A 23 -8.06 -9.31 -20.24
N THR A 24 -7.43 -9.51 -19.08
CA THR A 24 -8.07 -10.17 -17.94
C THR A 24 -9.29 -9.36 -17.47
N PRO A 25 -10.44 -10.00 -17.17
CA PRO A 25 -11.61 -9.31 -16.65
C PRO A 25 -11.31 -8.50 -15.39
N PHE A 26 -11.95 -7.34 -15.29
CA PHE A 26 -11.83 -6.47 -14.13
C PHE A 26 -12.57 -7.06 -12.91
N ARG A 27 -11.82 -7.41 -11.87
CA ARG A 27 -12.29 -8.09 -10.66
C ARG A 27 -11.83 -7.36 -9.39
N PRO A 28 -12.50 -6.26 -9.00
CA PRO A 28 -12.13 -5.47 -7.82
C PRO A 28 -12.29 -6.24 -6.50
N ASP A 29 -13.15 -7.26 -6.46
CA ASP A 29 -13.35 -8.18 -5.35
C ASP A 29 -12.05 -8.93 -4.98
N LEU A 30 -11.37 -9.52 -5.96
CA LEU A 30 -10.12 -10.25 -5.75
C LEU A 30 -8.97 -9.31 -5.39
N ILE A 31 -8.91 -8.17 -6.08
CA ILE A 31 -7.89 -7.15 -5.82
C ILE A 31 -7.99 -6.69 -4.36
N ARG A 32 -9.21 -6.42 -3.88
CA ARG A 32 -9.46 -6.04 -2.49
C ARG A 32 -8.98 -7.13 -1.52
N ARG A 33 -9.37 -8.39 -1.73
CA ARG A 33 -8.97 -9.50 -0.86
C ARG A 33 -7.44 -9.66 -0.80
N ALA A 34 -6.77 -9.61 -1.96
CA ALA A 34 -5.32 -9.74 -2.03
C ALA A 34 -4.58 -8.59 -1.33
N VAL A 35 -5.06 -7.36 -1.46
CA VAL A 35 -4.50 -6.19 -0.78
C VAL A 35 -4.70 -6.29 0.74
N ILE A 36 -5.89 -6.69 1.20
CA ILE A 36 -6.18 -6.86 2.64
C ILE A 36 -5.24 -7.93 3.22
N ALA A 37 -5.13 -9.09 2.57
CA ALA A 37 -4.22 -10.15 3.01
C ALA A 37 -2.78 -9.62 3.16
N SER A 38 -2.27 -8.94 2.13
CA SER A 38 -0.93 -8.36 2.14
C SER A 38 -0.74 -7.30 3.25
N TRP A 39 -1.77 -6.52 3.56
CA TRP A 39 -1.74 -5.58 4.69
C TRP A 39 -1.61 -6.28 6.04
N THR A 40 -2.33 -7.38 6.23
CA THR A 40 -2.26 -8.13 7.49
C THR A 40 -0.88 -8.74 7.74
N HIS A 41 -0.18 -9.16 6.68
CA HIS A 41 1.13 -9.82 6.76
C HIS A 41 2.24 -8.94 7.34
N ARG A 42 2.09 -7.61 7.29
CA ARG A 42 3.07 -6.64 7.81
C ARG A 42 2.68 -6.00 9.15
N ILE A 43 1.56 -6.37 9.75
CA ILE A 43 1.13 -5.82 11.04
C ILE A 43 1.96 -6.48 12.15
N GLN A 44 2.59 -5.65 12.98
CA GLN A 44 3.28 -6.13 14.18
C GLN A 44 2.27 -6.52 15.28
N PRO A 45 2.44 -7.66 15.96
CA PRO A 45 1.62 -8.05 17.11
C PRO A 45 1.61 -6.99 18.21
N GLN A 46 0.47 -6.85 18.90
CA GLN A 46 0.29 -5.87 19.96
C GLN A 46 -0.42 -6.50 21.15
N GLY A 47 0.02 -6.16 22.36
CA GLY A 47 -0.59 -6.62 23.61
C GLY A 47 -0.51 -5.57 24.71
N ARG A 48 -1.20 -5.83 25.82
CA ARG A 48 -0.97 -5.15 27.10
C ARG A 48 -0.22 -6.10 28.05
N ASP A 49 0.48 -5.53 29.03
CA ASP A 49 1.08 -6.31 30.11
C ASP A 49 0.01 -7.24 30.73
N PRO A 50 0.21 -8.57 30.72
CA PRO A 50 -0.76 -9.53 31.26
C PRO A 50 -1.15 -9.28 32.72
N MET A 51 -0.26 -8.63 33.50
CA MET A 51 -0.45 -8.31 34.92
C MET A 51 -0.95 -6.87 35.18
N ALA A 52 -1.18 -6.08 34.14
CA ALA A 52 -1.68 -4.71 34.27
C ALA A 52 -3.05 -4.65 34.98
N GLY A 53 -3.13 -3.84 36.04
CA GLY A 53 -4.36 -3.67 36.84
C GLY A 53 -4.73 -4.86 37.73
N LYS A 54 -3.88 -5.91 37.79
CA LYS A 54 -4.09 -7.13 38.60
C LYS A 54 -3.12 -7.29 39.77
N ARG A 55 -2.10 -6.43 39.89
CA ARG A 55 -1.07 -6.52 40.94
C ARG A 55 -1.55 -6.08 42.34
N ARG A 56 -2.70 -5.42 42.43
CA ARG A 56 -3.24 -4.92 43.71
C ARG A 56 -3.97 -6.03 44.43
N VAL A 57 -3.69 -6.19 45.72
CA VAL A 57 -4.45 -7.06 46.62
C VAL A 57 -5.71 -6.32 47.05
N THR A 58 -6.87 -6.96 46.88
CA THR A 58 -8.18 -6.39 47.22
C THR A 58 -8.96 -7.30 48.15
N GLU A 59 -9.95 -6.72 48.83
CA GLU A 59 -10.97 -7.44 49.59
C GLU A 59 -12.34 -6.78 49.40
N ASN A 60 -13.39 -7.57 49.59
CA ASN A 60 -14.77 -7.11 49.58
C ASN A 60 -15.31 -7.05 51.01
N ILE A 61 -15.82 -5.89 51.41
CA ILE A 61 -16.43 -5.67 52.74
C ILE A 61 -17.80 -6.35 52.90
N GLY A 62 -18.40 -6.85 51.82
CA GLY A 62 -19.68 -7.57 51.87
C GLY A 62 -20.92 -6.68 51.89
N LYS A 63 -21.97 -7.12 52.58
CA LYS A 63 -23.30 -6.48 52.65
C LYS A 63 -23.49 -5.75 53.99
N GLY A 64 -24.48 -4.85 54.08
CA GLY A 64 -24.85 -4.19 55.35
C GLY A 64 -24.12 -2.87 55.66
N HIS A 65 -23.40 -2.31 54.68
CA HIS A 65 -22.59 -1.09 54.87
C HIS A 65 -23.03 0.10 54.00
N GLY A 66 -24.24 0.06 53.41
CA GLY A 66 -24.73 1.11 52.51
C GLY A 66 -23.88 1.33 51.24
N MET A 67 -23.01 0.37 50.89
CA MET A 67 -22.07 0.46 49.78
C MET A 67 -22.22 -0.72 48.81
N ALA A 68 -21.81 -0.50 47.56
CA ALA A 68 -21.72 -1.56 46.56
C ALA A 68 -20.64 -2.59 46.95
N ARG A 69 -20.88 -3.86 46.61
CA ARG A 69 -20.01 -5.02 46.90
C ARG A 69 -18.80 -5.10 45.96
N VAL A 70 -18.00 -4.03 45.93
CA VAL A 70 -16.84 -3.89 45.05
C VAL A 70 -15.55 -4.18 45.82
N GLU A 71 -14.64 -4.92 45.19
CA GLU A 71 -13.28 -5.15 45.64
C GLU A 71 -12.51 -3.83 45.88
N ARG A 72 -12.00 -3.64 47.09
CA ARG A 72 -11.28 -2.44 47.56
C ARG A 72 -9.93 -2.80 48.15
N LEU A 73 -9.02 -1.83 48.24
CA LEU A 73 -7.76 -2.04 48.97
C LEU A 73 -8.01 -2.26 50.46
N LYS A 74 -7.16 -3.07 51.10
CA LYS A 74 -7.22 -3.36 52.54
C LYS A 74 -6.89 -2.14 53.41
N THR A 75 -5.89 -1.37 52.99
CA THR A 75 -5.38 -0.20 53.73
C THR A 75 -5.98 1.11 53.22
N PRO A 76 -6.06 2.14 54.08
CA PRO A 76 -6.45 3.50 53.67
C PRO A 76 -5.62 3.96 52.46
N PRO A 77 -6.24 4.55 51.42
CA PRO A 77 -7.60 5.11 51.39
C PRO A 77 -8.71 4.16 50.89
N ARG A 78 -8.49 2.83 50.83
CA ARG A 78 -9.51 1.80 50.50
C ARG A 78 -10.33 2.06 49.21
N TYR A 79 -9.71 2.63 48.18
CA TYR A 79 -10.35 2.79 46.87
C TYR A 79 -10.59 1.44 46.17
N ALA A 80 -11.57 1.41 45.28
CA ALA A 80 -11.88 0.24 44.45
C ALA A 80 -10.72 -0.08 43.50
N ALA A 81 -10.38 -1.36 43.35
CA ALA A 81 -9.29 -1.83 42.51
C ALA A 81 -9.63 -3.18 41.88
N PHE A 82 -8.74 -3.71 41.03
CA PHE A 82 -8.88 -4.96 40.27
C PHE A 82 -9.98 -4.96 39.20
N VAL A 83 -11.20 -4.56 39.53
CA VAL A 83 -12.39 -4.64 38.66
C VAL A 83 -12.32 -3.67 37.46
N PRO A 84 -12.98 -3.98 36.32
CA PRO A 84 -12.82 -3.19 35.10
C PRO A 84 -13.42 -1.79 35.08
N PHE A 85 -14.47 -1.55 35.88
CA PHE A 85 -15.11 -0.24 35.99
C PHE A 85 -14.38 0.69 36.97
N ALA A 86 -13.43 0.17 37.76
CA ALA A 86 -12.63 0.98 38.67
C ALA A 86 -11.44 1.65 37.97
N ARG A 87 -11.10 2.87 38.40
CA ARG A 87 -9.90 3.58 37.92
C ARG A 87 -8.65 2.79 38.33
N GLY A 88 -7.79 2.47 37.35
CA GLY A 88 -6.57 1.69 37.59
C GLY A 88 -6.78 0.19 37.79
N GLY A 89 -8.02 -0.31 37.64
CA GLY A 89 -8.32 -1.74 37.57
C GLY A 89 -7.93 -2.36 36.22
N ARG A 90 -8.08 -3.69 36.11
CA ARG A 90 -7.76 -4.41 34.88
C ARG A 90 -8.73 -4.03 33.75
N ARG A 91 -8.29 -3.97 32.50
CA ARG A 91 -9.23 -3.94 31.37
C ARG A 91 -9.93 -5.30 31.24
N ALA A 92 -11.22 -5.30 30.92
CA ALA A 92 -12.01 -6.54 30.80
C ALA A 92 -11.47 -7.45 29.69
N HIS A 93 -11.29 -6.91 28.48
CA HIS A 93 -10.77 -7.61 27.31
C HIS A 93 -9.63 -6.80 26.67
N PRO A 94 -8.40 -6.88 27.21
CA PRO A 94 -7.24 -6.20 26.61
C PRO A 94 -6.83 -6.91 25.30
N PRO A 95 -6.15 -6.20 24.38
CA PRO A 95 -5.55 -6.83 23.21
C PRO A 95 -4.49 -7.85 23.66
N LYS A 96 -4.53 -9.00 23.00
CA LYS A 96 -3.70 -10.17 23.25
C LYS A 96 -2.72 -10.36 22.10
N VAL A 97 -1.51 -10.80 22.43
CA VAL A 97 -0.46 -11.05 21.43
C VAL A 97 -0.79 -12.28 20.57
N GLU A 98 -1.59 -13.20 21.11
CA GLU A 98 -2.04 -14.43 20.46
C GLU A 98 -3.15 -14.20 19.42
N LYS A 99 -3.58 -12.94 19.21
CA LYS A 99 -4.57 -12.62 18.19
C LYS A 99 -4.05 -13.07 16.81
N ILE A 100 -4.84 -13.85 16.08
CA ILE A 100 -4.53 -14.21 14.70
C ILE A 100 -4.67 -12.95 13.83
N ILE A 101 -3.55 -12.51 13.27
CA ILE A 101 -3.47 -11.32 12.42
C ILE A 101 -3.45 -11.74 10.94
N TRP A 102 -2.77 -12.83 10.63
CA TRP A 102 -2.48 -13.25 9.26
C TRP A 102 -3.72 -13.75 8.52
N GLU A 103 -4.10 -13.10 7.43
CA GLU A 103 -5.14 -13.61 6.52
C GLU A 103 -4.50 -14.41 5.37
N GLY A 104 -4.92 -15.66 5.22
CA GLY A 104 -4.46 -16.54 4.15
C GLY A 104 -5.12 -16.23 2.81
N ILE A 105 -4.36 -16.30 1.71
CA ILE A 105 -4.86 -16.23 0.34
C ILE A 105 -4.20 -17.32 -0.53
N ASN A 106 -5.00 -17.95 -1.39
CA ASN A 106 -4.51 -18.98 -2.29
C ASN A 106 -3.55 -18.39 -3.33
N LYS A 107 -2.49 -19.14 -3.68
CA LYS A 107 -1.51 -18.71 -4.69
C LYS A 107 -2.17 -18.40 -6.06
N LYS A 108 -3.13 -19.23 -6.48
CA LYS A 108 -3.88 -19.05 -7.75
C LYS A 108 -4.76 -17.80 -7.72
N GLU A 109 -5.48 -17.59 -6.63
CA GLU A 109 -6.33 -16.41 -6.43
C GLU A 109 -5.50 -15.12 -6.41
N ARG A 110 -4.36 -15.13 -5.72
CA ARG A 110 -3.42 -14.00 -5.69
C ARG A 110 -2.88 -13.68 -7.09
N ARG A 111 -2.49 -14.69 -7.88
CA ARG A 111 -2.03 -14.50 -9.27
C ARG A 111 -3.12 -13.86 -10.13
N LEU A 112 -4.35 -14.35 -10.04
CA LEU A 112 -5.49 -13.77 -10.78
C LEU A 112 -5.78 -12.31 -10.36
N ALA A 113 -5.63 -11.99 -9.07
CA ALA A 113 -5.77 -10.62 -8.59
C ALA A 113 -4.69 -9.67 -9.17
N ILE A 114 -3.45 -10.15 -9.30
CA ILE A 114 -2.38 -9.39 -9.96
C ILE A 114 -2.72 -9.16 -11.43
N MET A 115 -3.14 -10.21 -12.15
CA MET A 115 -3.52 -10.11 -13.57
C MET A 115 -4.65 -9.08 -13.78
N SER A 116 -5.69 -9.14 -12.95
CA SER A 116 -6.81 -8.19 -13.01
C SER A 116 -6.38 -6.75 -12.67
N ALA A 117 -5.45 -6.58 -11.72
CA ALA A 117 -4.90 -5.27 -11.40
C ALA A 117 -4.02 -4.70 -12.53
N ILE A 118 -3.25 -5.55 -13.24
CA ILE A 118 -2.47 -5.17 -14.42
C ILE A 118 -3.41 -4.72 -15.55
N ALA A 119 -4.44 -5.52 -15.86
CA ALA A 119 -5.44 -5.16 -16.87
C ALA A 119 -6.09 -3.79 -16.59
N ALA A 120 -6.39 -3.50 -15.32
CA ALA A 120 -6.95 -2.21 -14.93
C ALA A 120 -6.02 -1.01 -15.19
N THR A 121 -4.70 -1.22 -15.31
CA THR A 121 -3.75 -0.12 -15.64
C THR A 121 -3.79 0.28 -17.12
N ALA A 122 -4.32 -0.57 -17.99
CA ALA A 122 -4.50 -0.27 -19.41
C ALA A 122 -5.80 0.48 -19.71
N ASN A 123 -6.75 0.53 -18.77
CA ASN A 123 -8.04 1.19 -18.98
C ASN A 123 -7.97 2.66 -18.55
N TYR A 124 -8.23 3.57 -19.51
CA TYR A 124 -8.21 5.02 -19.29
C TYR A 124 -9.18 5.49 -18.20
N ASP A 125 -10.43 5.01 -18.23
CA ASP A 125 -11.49 5.44 -17.31
C ASP A 125 -11.15 5.06 -15.86
N ILE A 126 -10.61 3.85 -15.65
CA ILE A 126 -10.23 3.39 -14.32
C ILE A 126 -9.06 4.22 -13.78
N VAL A 127 -8.05 4.50 -14.60
CA VAL A 127 -6.89 5.31 -14.21
C VAL A 127 -7.29 6.76 -13.88
N LYS A 128 -8.16 7.35 -14.70
CA LYS A 128 -8.70 8.70 -14.47
C LYS A 128 -9.59 8.75 -13.22
N SER A 129 -10.47 7.77 -13.02
CA SER A 129 -11.35 7.67 -11.85
C SER A 129 -10.59 7.52 -10.53
N ARG A 130 -9.40 6.89 -10.55
CA ARG A 130 -8.49 6.81 -9.40
C ARG A 130 -7.95 8.19 -9.00
N GLY A 131 -7.97 9.13 -9.94
CA GLY A 131 -7.59 10.53 -9.77
C GLY A 131 -6.22 10.88 -10.31
N HIS A 132 -5.62 10.02 -11.15
CA HIS A 132 -4.38 10.35 -11.88
C HIS A 132 -4.67 11.39 -12.97
N ILE A 133 -3.70 12.29 -13.18
CA ILE A 133 -3.75 13.25 -14.28
C ILE A 133 -3.08 12.57 -15.48
N VAL A 134 -3.87 12.29 -16.51
CA VAL A 134 -3.45 11.53 -17.70
C VAL A 134 -3.74 12.26 -19.00
N ASP A 135 -4.10 13.55 -18.93
CA ASP A 135 -4.53 14.31 -20.11
C ASP A 135 -3.37 14.54 -21.10
N ASN A 136 -2.13 14.65 -20.60
CA ASN A 136 -0.91 14.79 -21.41
C ASN A 136 -0.15 13.47 -21.65
N VAL A 137 -0.68 12.33 -21.20
CA VAL A 137 -0.04 11.02 -21.38
C VAL A 137 -0.43 10.47 -22.75
N PRO A 138 0.54 10.08 -23.60
CA PRO A 138 0.25 9.75 -25.00
C PRO A 138 -0.59 8.47 -25.18
N GLN A 139 -0.47 7.51 -24.27
CA GLN A 139 -1.23 6.26 -24.30
C GLN A 139 -1.23 5.56 -22.93
N LEU A 140 -2.16 4.61 -22.75
CA LEU A 140 -2.18 3.68 -21.61
C LEU A 140 -2.31 2.23 -22.12
N PRO A 141 -1.52 1.28 -21.58
CA PRO A 141 -0.39 1.47 -20.67
C PRO A 141 0.80 2.15 -21.37
N LEU A 142 1.60 2.93 -20.64
CA LEU A 142 2.78 3.58 -21.21
C LEU A 142 3.95 2.59 -21.24
N ILE A 143 4.52 2.37 -22.43
CA ILE A 143 5.66 1.46 -22.63
C ILE A 143 6.85 2.29 -23.14
N VAL A 144 7.99 2.13 -22.50
CA VAL A 144 9.23 2.88 -22.77
C VAL A 144 10.37 1.90 -23.07
N VAL A 145 11.34 2.33 -23.86
CA VAL A 145 12.58 1.58 -24.12
C VAL A 145 13.34 1.23 -22.83
N ASP A 146 14.11 0.14 -22.88
CA ASP A 146 14.84 -0.37 -21.71
C ASP A 146 15.98 0.54 -21.23
N ASP A 147 16.39 1.54 -22.03
CA ASP A 147 17.38 2.53 -21.60
C ASP A 147 16.95 3.31 -20.35
N LEU A 148 15.64 3.39 -20.08
CA LEU A 148 15.12 3.96 -18.84
C LEU A 148 15.68 3.25 -17.59
N GLN A 149 16.02 1.97 -17.67
CA GLN A 149 16.53 1.18 -16.54
C GLN A 149 17.92 1.61 -16.07
N LYS A 150 18.72 2.19 -16.99
CA LYS A 150 20.11 2.61 -16.76
C LYS A 150 20.22 4.01 -16.17
N VAL A 151 19.13 4.79 -16.18
CA VAL A 151 19.13 6.18 -15.72
C VAL A 151 19.26 6.24 -14.19
N SER A 152 20.43 6.63 -13.71
CA SER A 152 20.75 6.68 -12.27
C SER A 152 20.53 8.05 -11.63
N LYS A 153 20.40 9.12 -12.41
CA LYS A 153 20.28 10.49 -11.89
C LYS A 153 18.84 11.00 -11.84
N THR A 154 18.49 11.64 -10.73
CA THR A 154 17.14 12.22 -10.52
C THR A 154 16.85 13.40 -11.46
N ARG A 155 17.87 14.15 -11.88
CA ARG A 155 17.71 15.23 -12.86
C ARG A 155 17.29 14.71 -14.23
N GLU A 156 17.98 13.67 -14.70
CA GLU A 156 17.70 13.03 -16.00
C GLU A 156 16.30 12.40 -16.00
N THR A 157 15.93 11.64 -14.96
CA THR A 157 14.56 11.10 -14.83
C THR A 157 13.48 12.17 -14.79
N ARG A 158 13.74 13.33 -14.16
CA ARG A 158 12.80 14.46 -14.16
C ARG A 158 12.54 15.00 -15.57
N GLU A 159 13.58 15.14 -16.38
CA GLU A 159 13.47 15.63 -17.76
C GLU A 159 12.69 14.62 -18.61
N ILE A 160 12.97 13.32 -18.45
CA ILE A 160 12.24 12.24 -19.14
C ILE A 160 10.75 12.26 -18.76
N PHE A 161 10.40 12.38 -17.47
CA PHE A 161 9.00 12.39 -17.02
C PHE A 161 8.19 13.58 -17.54
N LYS A 162 8.84 14.72 -17.76
CA LYS A 162 8.20 15.87 -18.42
C LYS A 162 7.89 15.56 -19.88
N LYS A 163 8.86 15.00 -20.61
CA LYS A 163 8.69 14.64 -22.02
C LYS A 163 7.63 13.54 -22.21
N LEU A 164 7.53 12.59 -21.29
CA LEU A 164 6.51 11.53 -21.29
C LEU A 164 5.12 12.00 -20.81
N GLY A 165 4.97 13.26 -20.37
CA GLY A 165 3.69 13.80 -19.92
C GLY A 165 3.20 13.32 -18.54
N ILE A 166 4.05 12.62 -17.76
CA ILE A 166 3.67 12.08 -16.43
C ILE A 166 4.04 12.99 -15.26
N TRP A 167 4.72 14.12 -15.54
CA TRP A 167 5.22 15.04 -14.51
C TRP A 167 4.10 15.69 -13.67
N GLU A 168 2.97 16.02 -14.29
CA GLU A 168 1.81 16.60 -13.61
C GLU A 168 1.24 15.67 -12.53
N ASP A 169 1.26 14.36 -12.77
CA ASP A 169 0.80 13.37 -11.78
C ASP A 169 1.72 13.32 -10.53
N ILE A 170 3.01 13.57 -10.74
CA ILE A 170 4.04 13.66 -9.68
C ILE A 170 3.87 14.97 -8.89
N GLU A 171 3.60 16.08 -9.57
CA GLU A 171 3.29 17.36 -8.92
C GLU A 171 2.03 17.26 -8.06
N ARG A 172 0.95 16.67 -8.61
CA ARG A 172 -0.25 16.32 -7.84
C ARG A 172 0.08 15.45 -6.62
N ALA A 173 0.97 14.47 -6.75
CA ALA A 173 1.36 13.62 -5.63
C ALA A 173 2.12 14.40 -4.54
N LYS A 174 2.92 15.40 -4.93
CA LYS A 174 3.59 16.32 -4.01
C LYS A 174 2.58 17.19 -3.26
N GLU A 175 1.63 17.80 -3.96
CA GLU A 175 0.62 18.69 -3.36
C GLU A 175 -0.35 17.94 -2.43
N LYS A 176 -0.79 16.75 -2.83
CA LYS A 176 -1.66 15.89 -2.00
C LYS A 176 -0.93 15.26 -0.81
N SER A 177 0.39 15.40 -0.73
CA SER A 177 1.15 14.91 0.41
C SER A 177 1.05 15.90 1.56
N GLY A 178 0.46 15.47 2.67
CA GLY A 178 0.13 16.36 3.78
C GLY A 178 0.38 15.76 5.15
N VAL A 179 0.17 16.57 6.18
CA VAL A 179 0.26 16.12 7.57
C VAL A 179 -0.98 15.29 7.92
N ARG A 180 -0.77 14.07 8.44
CA ARG A 180 -1.83 13.15 8.83
C ARG A 180 -2.65 13.70 9.99
N ALA A 181 -3.97 13.60 9.91
CA ALA A 181 -4.85 13.91 11.05
C ALA A 181 -4.71 12.87 12.19
N GLY A 182 -4.91 13.32 13.44
CA GLY A 182 -4.93 12.45 14.62
C GLY A 182 -3.57 12.04 15.19
N LYS A 183 -3.59 11.08 16.14
CA LYS A 183 -2.44 10.68 16.98
C LYS A 183 -1.34 9.92 16.23
N GLY A 184 -1.57 9.51 14.99
CA GLY A 184 -0.54 8.84 14.17
C GLY A 184 0.70 9.70 13.95
N LYS A 185 0.55 11.04 14.02
CA LYS A 185 1.66 11.99 13.97
C LYS A 185 2.73 11.75 15.03
N MET A 186 2.31 11.36 16.23
CA MET A 186 3.21 11.11 17.36
C MET A 186 3.94 9.76 17.26
N ARG A 187 3.53 8.88 16.33
CA ARG A 187 4.06 7.51 16.19
C ARG A 187 4.94 7.36 14.95
N GLY A 188 5.64 8.42 14.54
CA GLY A 188 6.51 8.42 13.36
C GLY A 188 5.78 8.45 12.00
N ARG A 189 4.44 8.55 11.97
CA ARG A 189 3.63 8.54 10.73
C ARG A 189 3.02 9.93 10.44
N ARG A 190 3.83 10.99 10.62
CA ARG A 190 3.38 12.38 10.51
C ARG A 190 2.91 12.77 9.12
N TYR A 191 3.63 12.38 8.08
CA TYR A 191 3.28 12.73 6.70
C TYR A 191 2.58 11.57 6.00
N LYS A 192 1.46 11.86 5.34
CA LYS A 192 0.77 10.95 4.41
C LYS A 192 1.23 11.34 3.01
N LYS A 193 2.09 10.51 2.41
CA LYS A 193 2.52 10.69 1.02
C LYS A 193 1.46 10.14 0.08
N ALA A 194 1.10 10.89 -0.96
CA ALA A 194 0.21 10.41 -2.02
C ALA A 194 0.94 9.41 -2.93
N LYS A 195 0.18 8.57 -3.64
CA LYS A 195 0.71 7.60 -4.60
C LYS A 195 0.55 8.13 -6.02
N GLY A 196 1.69 8.31 -6.70
CA GLY A 196 1.82 8.73 -8.08
C GLY A 196 2.08 7.54 -9.01
N PRO A 197 2.86 7.71 -10.08
CA PRO A 197 3.08 6.65 -11.06
C PRO A 197 3.89 5.49 -10.47
N LEU A 198 3.74 4.32 -11.08
CA LEU A 198 4.54 3.12 -10.83
C LEU A 198 5.43 2.88 -12.05
N ILE A 199 6.72 2.63 -11.82
CA ILE A 199 7.65 2.27 -12.89
C ILE A 199 7.96 0.78 -12.72
N VAL A 200 7.64 -0.01 -13.74
CA VAL A 200 7.92 -1.44 -13.77
C VAL A 200 9.03 -1.72 -14.76
N VAL A 201 10.10 -2.32 -14.26
CA VAL A 201 11.32 -2.61 -15.02
C VAL A 201 11.61 -4.10 -15.08
N GLY A 202 12.28 -4.54 -16.14
CA GLY A 202 12.75 -5.92 -16.27
C GLY A 202 13.94 -6.20 -15.36
N LYS A 203 14.90 -5.27 -15.31
CA LYS A 203 16.07 -5.32 -14.43
C LYS A 203 16.30 -3.98 -13.75
N ASN A 204 16.98 -4.00 -12.60
CA ASN A 204 17.38 -2.77 -11.92
C ASN A 204 18.85 -2.48 -12.19
N GLU A 205 19.11 -1.55 -13.11
CA GLU A 205 20.46 -1.12 -13.53
C GLU A 205 20.81 0.30 -13.05
N GLY A 206 20.05 0.85 -12.10
CA GLY A 206 20.29 2.18 -11.54
C GLY A 206 19.04 3.05 -11.37
N ILE A 207 17.95 2.72 -12.09
CA ILE A 207 16.68 3.46 -12.07
C ILE A 207 16.06 3.61 -10.69
N VAL A 208 16.24 2.64 -9.78
CA VAL A 208 15.76 2.78 -8.40
C VAL A 208 16.44 3.97 -7.71
N PHE A 209 17.73 4.20 -7.93
CA PHE A 209 18.43 5.35 -7.36
C PHE A 209 18.01 6.67 -8.02
N GLY A 210 17.78 6.65 -9.34
CA GLY A 210 17.33 7.82 -10.09
C GLY A 210 15.93 8.29 -9.70
N ALA A 211 14.98 7.34 -9.54
CA ALA A 211 13.57 7.68 -9.40
C ALA A 211 13.02 7.68 -7.97
N ARG A 212 13.69 7.07 -6.97
CA ARG A 212 13.18 6.95 -5.58
C ARG A 212 12.87 8.28 -4.88
N ASN A 213 13.49 9.38 -5.32
CA ASN A 213 13.35 10.69 -4.68
C ASN A 213 12.10 11.44 -5.16
N HIS A 214 11.47 11.01 -6.25
CA HIS A 214 10.28 11.67 -6.79
C HIS A 214 9.05 11.38 -5.92
N PRO A 215 8.25 12.40 -5.56
CA PRO A 215 7.06 12.21 -4.73
C PRO A 215 6.06 11.21 -5.34
N GLY A 216 5.74 10.17 -4.59
CA GLY A 216 4.71 9.20 -4.98
C GLY A 216 5.11 8.19 -6.06
N VAL A 217 6.33 8.29 -6.60
CA VAL A 217 6.87 7.31 -7.55
C VAL A 217 7.36 6.08 -6.79
N ASP A 218 6.91 4.91 -7.23
CA ASP A 218 7.48 3.64 -6.78
C ASP A 218 8.13 2.95 -8.00
N VAL A 219 9.24 2.24 -7.79
CA VAL A 219 9.92 1.44 -8.82
C VAL A 219 9.91 -0.02 -8.39
N VAL A 220 9.52 -0.92 -9.29
CA VAL A 220 9.41 -2.35 -8.99
C VAL A 220 9.94 -3.17 -10.17
N VAL A 221 10.67 -4.24 -9.88
CA VAL A 221 11.04 -5.24 -10.88
C VAL A 221 9.87 -6.18 -11.09
N VAL A 222 9.60 -6.58 -12.33
CA VAL A 222 8.40 -7.34 -12.70
C VAL A 222 8.24 -8.66 -11.93
N ASP A 223 9.33 -9.35 -11.62
CA ASP A 223 9.31 -10.61 -10.84
C ASP A 223 8.81 -10.41 -9.40
N ASN A 224 8.96 -9.19 -8.86
CA ASN A 224 8.55 -8.80 -7.51
C ASN A 224 7.25 -7.98 -7.50
N LEU A 225 6.51 -7.97 -8.61
CA LEU A 225 5.30 -7.17 -8.74
C LEU A 225 4.15 -7.72 -7.87
N GLY A 226 3.72 -6.92 -6.89
CA GLY A 226 2.61 -7.22 -5.99
C GLY A 226 1.36 -6.38 -6.25
N VAL A 227 0.20 -6.89 -5.81
CA VAL A 227 -1.09 -6.18 -5.95
C VAL A 227 -1.08 -4.83 -5.24
N GLU A 228 -0.35 -4.69 -4.13
CA GLU A 228 -0.25 -3.41 -3.42
C GLU A 228 0.42 -2.29 -4.23
N HIS A 229 1.33 -2.65 -5.13
CA HIS A 229 1.98 -1.68 -6.00
C HIS A 229 1.01 -1.18 -7.07
N LEU A 230 0.20 -2.09 -7.65
CA LEU A 230 -0.75 -1.82 -8.73
C LEU A 230 -2.06 -1.19 -8.25
N ALA A 231 -2.55 -1.60 -7.08
CA ALA A 231 -3.83 -1.16 -6.51
C ALA A 231 -3.68 -0.70 -5.05
N PRO A 232 -2.86 0.32 -4.76
CA PRO A 232 -2.68 0.76 -3.39
C PRO A 232 -3.99 1.32 -2.82
N GLY A 233 -4.39 0.81 -1.66
CA GLY A 233 -5.67 1.19 -1.04
C GLY A 233 -6.86 0.38 -1.53
N THR A 234 -6.66 -0.75 -2.23
CA THR A 234 -7.71 -1.53 -2.92
C THR A 234 -8.31 -0.83 -4.16
N HIS A 235 -7.71 0.29 -4.57
CA HIS A 235 -8.12 1.07 -5.74
C HIS A 235 -7.17 0.79 -6.92
N PRO A 236 -7.60 0.00 -7.92
CA PRO A 236 -6.81 -0.32 -9.11
C PRO A 236 -6.76 0.84 -10.11
N GLY A 237 -6.04 0.68 -11.22
CA GLY A 237 -5.83 1.74 -12.22
C GLY A 237 -4.74 2.72 -11.81
N ARG A 238 -3.63 2.24 -11.24
CA ARG A 238 -2.48 3.11 -11.00
C ARG A 238 -1.78 3.41 -12.34
N LEU A 239 -1.45 4.68 -12.58
CA LEU A 239 -0.65 5.06 -13.74
C LEU A 239 0.68 4.30 -13.71
N THR A 240 0.92 3.47 -14.72
CA THR A 240 2.06 2.56 -14.74
C THR A 240 2.87 2.74 -16.03
N VAL A 241 4.18 2.92 -15.87
CA VAL A 241 5.16 2.98 -16.94
C VAL A 241 5.90 1.65 -16.97
N TRP A 242 5.85 0.98 -18.11
CA TRP A 242 6.46 -0.32 -18.34
C TRP A 242 7.68 -0.17 -19.22
N THR A 243 8.70 -0.99 -18.98
CA THR A 243 9.79 -1.16 -19.96
C THR A 243 9.52 -2.34 -20.89
N VAL A 244 10.12 -2.34 -22.07
CA VAL A 244 9.98 -3.44 -23.06
C VAL A 244 10.28 -4.80 -22.44
N SER A 245 11.45 -4.95 -21.80
CA SER A 245 11.83 -6.20 -21.11
C SER A 245 10.86 -6.62 -20.00
N ALA A 246 10.16 -5.67 -19.34
CA ALA A 246 9.16 -6.02 -18.33
C ALA A 246 7.91 -6.65 -18.96
N ILE A 247 7.50 -6.17 -20.15
CA ILE A 247 6.35 -6.71 -20.89
C ILE A 247 6.66 -8.11 -21.44
N GLU A 248 7.87 -8.32 -21.96
CA GLU A 248 8.31 -9.65 -22.41
C GLU A 248 8.33 -10.64 -21.25
N ARG A 249 8.90 -10.24 -20.11
CA ARG A 249 8.91 -11.09 -18.91
C ARG A 249 7.50 -11.35 -18.34
N LEU A 250 6.58 -10.39 -18.42
CA LEU A 250 5.17 -10.64 -18.09
C LEU A 250 4.54 -11.72 -18.98
N ARG A 251 4.91 -11.75 -20.27
CA ARG A 251 4.46 -12.77 -21.22
C ARG A 251 4.95 -14.16 -20.82
N GLU A 252 6.15 -14.28 -20.26
CA GLU A 252 6.65 -15.57 -19.76
C GLU A 252 5.97 -16.01 -18.45
N ILE A 253 5.66 -15.06 -17.56
CA ILE A 253 5.08 -15.37 -16.24
C ILE A 253 3.59 -15.74 -16.33
N TYR A 254 2.85 -15.07 -17.22
CA TYR A 254 1.39 -15.17 -17.31
C TYR A 254 0.86 -15.58 -18.70
N GLY A 255 1.75 -15.74 -19.68
CA GLY A 255 1.41 -16.24 -21.01
C GLY A 255 1.38 -17.76 -21.08
#